data_AF-A0A524F8V0-F1
#
_entry.id   AF-A0A524F8V0-F1
#
_cell.length_a   1.000
_cell.length_b   1.000
_cell.length_c   1.000
_cell.angle_alpha   90.00
_cell.angle_beta   90.00
_cell.angle_gamma   90.00
#
_symmetry.space_group_name_H-M   'P 1'
#
loop_
_entity.id
_entity.type
_entity.pdbx_description
1 polymer ?
#
loop_
_entity_poly.entity_id
_entity_poly.type
_entity_poly.pdbx_seq_one_letter_code
_entity_poly.pdbx_strand_id
1 'polypeptide(L)'
;MTPSARNIDNRAYLKYLFQSLNLDKLKATCREFNIKGYSKYKKSELVEFILDSLSEEEITALIKKKEPEIISEGINLAIEKINGKDRESITAIKVVNPDIHEIELTFKGFNWETESYLIINDKNINDPERDCDCRIGAEMGFCSHFWVGFIFALKNGFFKLTDWNLTFIPENFESKIQSINISSSDDSGEAKLVDQSSDDYLFQKFLDQSITVHEAEVVKIEEKEQVFQERETIYYLGSLKNVRLGPKIQKKGDLDDAEVVNIQDLAMRISEKLQGELTLKPGDKITFNGTLKRDNFLKLYIVKNIRKITII
;
A
#
# COMPACT_ATOMS: atom_id res chain seq x y z
N MET A 1 7.64 -26.48 8.86
CA MET A 1 6.87 -25.44 9.59
C MET A 1 7.13 -25.61 11.07
N THR A 2 8.04 -24.81 11.61
CA THR A 2 8.34 -24.76 13.05
C THR A 2 7.15 -24.12 13.76
N PRO A 3 6.63 -24.69 14.87
CA PRO A 3 5.63 -24.01 15.68
C PRO A 3 6.16 -22.67 16.16
N SER A 4 5.34 -21.62 16.09
CA SER A 4 5.64 -20.30 16.67
C SER A 4 5.93 -20.47 18.17
N ALA A 5 7.10 -19.99 18.62
CA ALA A 5 7.51 -19.96 20.03
C ALA A 5 6.93 -18.72 20.76
N ARG A 6 5.71 -18.32 20.41
CA ARG A 6 5.03 -17.14 20.97
C ARG A 6 4.88 -17.28 22.49
N ASN A 7 5.13 -16.18 23.20
CA ASN A 7 4.89 -16.09 24.66
C ASN A 7 3.43 -15.73 24.99
N ILE A 8 2.58 -15.58 23.97
CA ILE A 8 1.18 -15.21 24.09
C ILE A 8 0.33 -16.48 23.98
N ASP A 9 -0.66 -16.64 24.85
CA ASP A 9 -1.59 -17.76 24.76
C ASP A 9 -2.42 -17.73 23.48
N ASN A 10 -2.91 -18.89 23.06
CA ASN A 10 -3.59 -19.04 21.78
C ASN A 10 -4.87 -18.21 21.69
N ARG A 11 -5.59 -18.03 22.80
CA ARG A 11 -6.83 -17.27 22.83
C ARG A 11 -6.54 -15.78 22.62
N ALA A 12 -5.57 -15.22 23.35
CA ALA A 12 -5.14 -13.84 23.18
C ALA A 12 -4.55 -13.59 21.78
N TYR A 13 -3.72 -14.51 21.28
CA TYR A 13 -3.18 -14.39 19.92
C TYR A 13 -4.27 -14.44 18.84
N LEU A 14 -5.24 -15.34 18.98
CA LEU A 14 -6.37 -15.42 18.06
C LEU A 14 -7.23 -14.15 18.10
N LYS A 15 -7.40 -13.55 19.28
CA LYS A 15 -8.04 -12.23 19.41
C LYS A 15 -7.34 -11.19 18.54
N TYR A 16 -6.01 -11.09 18.59
CA TYR A 16 -5.26 -10.14 17.75
C TYR A 16 -5.48 -10.38 16.25
N LEU A 17 -5.45 -11.64 15.80
CA LEU A 17 -5.75 -11.98 14.40
C LEU A 17 -7.17 -11.56 14.00
N PHE A 18 -8.16 -11.82 14.84
CA PHE A 18 -9.56 -11.48 14.57
C PHE A 18 -9.84 -9.99 14.57
N GLN A 19 -9.08 -9.19 15.33
CA GLN A 19 -9.21 -7.74 15.26
C GLN A 19 -8.78 -7.18 13.91
N SER A 20 -7.91 -7.87 13.17
CA SER A 20 -7.58 -7.50 11.77
C SER A 20 -8.69 -7.80 10.78
N LEU A 21 -9.69 -8.61 11.14
CA LEU A 21 -10.80 -8.97 10.26
C LEU A 21 -11.94 -7.94 10.26
N ASN A 22 -12.70 -7.91 9.16
CA ASN A 22 -13.98 -7.22 9.10
C ASN A 22 -15.12 -8.13 9.58
N LEU A 23 -16.31 -7.56 9.78
CA LEU A 23 -17.47 -8.28 10.30
C LEU A 23 -17.89 -9.47 9.42
N ASP A 24 -17.77 -9.34 8.10
CA ASP A 24 -18.17 -10.39 7.16
C ASP A 24 -17.22 -11.59 7.20
N LYS A 25 -15.90 -11.34 7.31
CA LYS A 25 -14.89 -12.39 7.51
C LYS A 25 -15.08 -13.11 8.85
N LEU A 26 -15.39 -12.38 9.92
CA LEU A 26 -15.72 -12.99 11.22
C LEU A 26 -16.97 -13.88 11.14
N LYS A 27 -18.04 -13.39 10.50
CA LYS A 27 -19.26 -14.19 10.25
C LYS A 27 -18.99 -15.42 9.38
N ALA A 28 -18.08 -15.32 8.42
CA ALA A 28 -17.65 -16.47 7.63
C ALA A 28 -16.96 -17.52 8.50
N THR A 29 -16.09 -17.11 9.42
CA THR A 29 -15.48 -18.01 10.41
C THR A 29 -16.54 -18.68 11.29
N CYS A 30 -17.57 -17.97 11.76
CA CYS A 30 -18.66 -18.60 12.51
C CYS A 30 -19.37 -19.71 11.72
N ARG A 31 -19.64 -19.48 10.42
CA ARG A 31 -20.27 -20.50 9.55
C ARG A 31 -19.38 -21.72 9.37
N GLU A 32 -18.08 -21.49 9.19
CA GLU A 32 -17.09 -22.54 8.98
C GLU A 32 -16.96 -23.48 10.18
N PHE A 33 -17.06 -22.93 11.39
CA PHE A 33 -16.97 -23.67 12.66
C PHE A 33 -18.35 -24.02 13.26
N ASN A 34 -19.43 -23.90 12.48
CA ASN A 34 -20.80 -24.21 12.92
C ASN A 34 -21.25 -23.48 14.20
N ILE A 35 -20.67 -22.30 14.49
CA ILE A 35 -21.06 -21.44 15.62
C ILE A 35 -22.44 -20.85 15.30
N LYS A 36 -23.39 -20.91 16.24
CA LYS A 36 -24.77 -20.42 16.07
C LYS A 36 -25.04 -19.19 16.93
N GLY A 37 -26.07 -18.41 16.57
CA GLY A 37 -26.53 -17.26 17.37
C GLY A 37 -25.67 -15.99 17.26
N TYR A 38 -24.73 -15.95 16.32
CA TYR A 38 -23.76 -14.85 16.18
C TYR A 38 -24.30 -13.59 15.47
N SER A 39 -25.43 -13.68 14.75
CA SER A 39 -25.91 -12.62 13.86
C SER A 39 -26.24 -11.29 14.55
N LYS A 40 -26.48 -11.31 15.87
CA LYS A 40 -26.84 -10.14 16.68
C LYS A 40 -25.64 -9.30 17.13
N TYR A 41 -24.43 -9.87 17.10
CA TYR A 41 -23.24 -9.21 17.68
C TYR A 41 -22.61 -8.22 16.71
N LYS A 42 -22.11 -7.11 17.28
CA LYS A 42 -21.21 -6.18 16.59
C LYS A 42 -19.79 -6.76 16.53
N LYS A 43 -18.88 -6.13 15.78
CA LYS A 43 -17.53 -6.67 15.53
C LYS A 43 -16.80 -7.09 16.81
N SER A 44 -16.64 -6.17 17.77
CA SER A 44 -15.91 -6.44 19.02
C SER A 44 -16.56 -7.55 19.84
N GLU A 45 -17.89 -7.48 20.02
CA GLU A 45 -18.67 -8.51 20.72
C GLU A 45 -18.60 -9.88 20.02
N LEU A 46 -18.54 -9.89 18.68
CA LEU A 46 -18.47 -11.11 17.89
C LEU A 46 -17.11 -11.80 18.06
N VAL A 47 -16.02 -11.04 18.17
CA VAL A 47 -14.70 -11.60 18.46
C VAL A 47 -14.73 -12.36 19.77
N GLU A 48 -15.19 -11.72 20.86
CA GLU A 48 -15.29 -12.37 22.17
C GLU A 48 -16.23 -13.59 22.13
N PHE A 49 -17.39 -13.46 21.48
CA PHE A 49 -18.33 -14.57 21.34
C PHE A 49 -17.75 -15.78 20.60
N ILE A 50 -16.96 -15.55 19.54
CA ILE A 50 -16.27 -16.63 18.83
C ILE A 50 -15.26 -17.29 19.77
N LEU A 51 -14.44 -16.51 20.47
CA LEU A 51 -13.43 -17.05 21.39
C LEU A 51 -14.08 -17.86 22.52
N ASP A 52 -15.21 -17.43 23.06
CA ASP A 52 -15.98 -18.17 24.09
C ASP A 52 -16.63 -19.46 23.57
N SER A 53 -16.83 -19.56 22.27
CA SER A 53 -17.53 -20.70 21.64
C SER A 53 -16.60 -21.83 21.20
N LEU A 54 -15.27 -21.64 21.27
CA LEU A 54 -14.28 -22.57 20.74
C LEU A 54 -13.49 -23.25 21.86
N SER A 55 -13.16 -24.53 21.67
CA SER A 55 -12.18 -25.23 22.52
C SER A 55 -10.73 -24.81 22.17
N GLU A 56 -9.77 -25.14 23.05
CA GLU A 56 -8.35 -24.87 22.79
C GLU A 56 -7.82 -25.57 21.52
N GLU A 57 -8.29 -26.79 21.24
CA GLU A 57 -7.96 -27.50 20.00
C GLU A 57 -8.51 -26.78 18.77
N GLU A 58 -9.75 -26.28 18.85
CA GLU A 58 -10.38 -25.53 17.76
C GLU A 58 -9.69 -24.18 17.54
N ILE A 59 -9.34 -23.46 18.61
CA ILE A 59 -8.55 -22.22 18.55
C ILE A 59 -7.23 -22.49 17.83
N THR A 60 -6.51 -23.54 18.23
CA THR A 60 -5.22 -23.92 17.63
C THR A 60 -5.36 -24.23 16.14
N ALA A 61 -6.37 -25.01 15.76
CA ALA A 61 -6.66 -25.33 14.37
C ALA A 61 -7.02 -24.08 13.54
N LEU A 62 -7.77 -23.16 14.14
CA LEU A 62 -8.22 -21.94 13.50
C LEU A 62 -7.07 -20.97 13.25
N ILE A 63 -6.18 -20.78 14.23
CA ILE A 63 -4.94 -20.01 14.06
C ILE A 63 -4.15 -20.53 12.87
N LYS A 64 -3.83 -21.84 12.87
CA LYS A 64 -3.05 -22.47 11.80
C LYS A 64 -3.66 -22.25 10.40
N LYS A 65 -4.99 -22.19 10.32
CA LYS A 65 -5.71 -22.03 9.06
C LYS A 65 -5.80 -20.58 8.60
N LYS A 66 -6.07 -19.64 9.50
CA LYS A 66 -6.41 -18.25 9.16
C LYS A 66 -5.23 -17.30 9.22
N GLU A 67 -4.24 -17.58 10.06
CA GLU A 67 -3.07 -16.72 10.25
C GLU A 67 -2.36 -16.37 8.93
N PRO A 68 -2.04 -17.31 8.01
CA PRO A 68 -1.32 -16.96 6.79
C PRO A 68 -2.07 -15.95 5.90
N GLU A 69 -3.39 -16.08 5.80
CA GLU A 69 -4.24 -15.18 5.01
C GLU A 69 -4.28 -13.77 5.64
N ILE A 70 -4.59 -13.70 6.94
CA ILE A 70 -4.75 -12.45 7.69
C ILE A 70 -3.45 -11.63 7.67
N ILE A 71 -2.34 -12.30 7.95
CA ILE A 71 -1.04 -11.64 8.04
C ILE A 71 -0.56 -11.17 6.66
N SER A 72 -0.74 -12.01 5.63
CA SER A 72 -0.39 -11.62 4.25
C SER A 72 -1.18 -10.40 3.77
N GLU A 73 -2.47 -10.32 4.10
CA GLU A 73 -3.31 -9.17 3.76
C GLU A 73 -2.84 -7.90 4.48
N GLY A 74 -2.55 -7.98 5.79
CA GLY A 74 -2.04 -6.85 6.56
C GLY A 74 -0.71 -6.31 6.03
N ILE A 75 0.22 -7.21 5.67
CA ILE A 75 1.51 -6.86 5.05
C ILE A 75 1.31 -6.20 3.69
N ASN A 76 0.45 -6.75 2.84
CA ASN A 76 0.21 -6.17 1.51
C ASN A 76 -0.38 -4.75 1.62
N LEU A 77 -1.31 -4.53 2.55
CA LEU A 77 -1.87 -3.19 2.81
C LEU A 77 -0.80 -2.20 3.31
N ALA A 78 0.18 -2.66 4.09
CA ALA A 78 1.29 -1.82 4.52
C ALA A 78 2.21 -1.43 3.34
N ILE A 79 2.50 -2.37 2.44
CA ILE A 79 3.27 -2.10 1.22
C ILE A 79 2.51 -1.13 0.31
N GLU A 80 1.20 -1.31 0.12
CA GLU A 80 0.36 -0.37 -0.63
C GLU A 80 0.40 1.04 -0.02
N LYS A 81 0.41 1.14 1.32
CA LYS A 81 0.53 2.41 2.04
C LYS A 81 1.91 3.06 1.85
N ILE A 82 2.99 2.29 1.93
CA ILE A 82 4.36 2.76 1.61
C ILE A 82 4.44 3.26 0.17
N ASN A 83 3.74 2.60 -0.75
CA ASN A 83 3.72 2.93 -2.18
C ASN A 83 2.71 4.03 -2.54
N GLY A 84 2.08 4.68 -1.56
CA GLY A 84 1.14 5.78 -1.78
C GLY A 84 -0.17 5.37 -2.49
N LYS A 85 -0.49 4.08 -2.53
CA LYS A 85 -1.71 3.52 -3.15
C LYS A 85 -2.90 3.43 -2.18
N ASP A 86 -2.64 3.57 -0.88
CA ASP A 86 -3.68 3.57 0.15
C ASP A 86 -4.36 4.95 0.30
N ARG A 87 -5.52 4.99 0.96
CA ARG A 87 -6.27 6.23 1.22
C ARG A 87 -5.60 7.15 2.23
N GLU A 88 -4.68 6.59 3.00
CA GLU A 88 -3.91 7.26 4.03
C GLU A 88 -2.43 7.21 3.65
N SER A 89 -1.72 8.31 3.88
CA SER A 89 -0.30 8.44 3.57
C SER A 89 0.55 8.48 4.83
N ILE A 90 1.75 7.91 4.78
CA ILE A 90 2.77 8.08 5.82
C ILE A 90 3.28 9.51 5.79
N THR A 91 3.13 10.26 6.88
CA THR A 91 3.60 11.65 6.98
C THR A 91 4.90 11.76 7.76
N ALA A 92 5.10 10.92 8.79
CA ALA A 92 6.33 10.89 9.56
C ALA A 92 6.61 9.48 10.09
N ILE A 93 7.90 9.14 10.19
CA ILE A 93 8.41 8.03 10.98
C ILE A 93 9.58 8.56 11.80
N LYS A 94 9.55 8.36 13.12
CA LYS A 94 10.58 8.85 14.06
C LYS A 94 11.06 7.71 14.93
N VAL A 95 12.36 7.66 15.17
CA VAL A 95 12.92 6.88 16.28
C VAL A 95 12.94 7.80 17.48
N VAL A 96 11.99 7.64 18.40
CA VAL A 96 11.84 8.54 19.56
C VAL A 96 12.70 8.11 20.73
N ASN A 97 13.00 6.81 20.84
CA ASN A 97 13.96 6.29 21.80
C ASN A 97 14.86 5.22 21.17
N PRO A 98 16.08 5.59 20.73
CA PRO A 98 17.01 4.67 20.11
C PRO A 98 17.47 3.53 21.02
N ASP A 99 17.53 3.73 22.34
CA ASP A 99 18.07 2.73 23.28
C ASP A 99 17.17 1.50 23.42
N ILE A 100 15.86 1.68 23.21
CA ILE A 100 14.87 0.61 23.27
C ILE A 100 14.26 0.28 21.91
N HIS A 101 14.67 0.98 20.84
CA HIS A 101 14.14 0.86 19.48
C HIS A 101 12.67 1.30 19.35
N GLU A 102 12.31 2.37 20.04
CA GLU A 102 10.95 2.94 19.98
C GLU A 102 10.75 3.78 18.72
N ILE A 103 9.69 3.45 17.99
CA ILE A 103 9.30 4.17 16.79
C ILE A 103 7.90 4.75 16.93
N GLU A 104 7.75 5.98 16.45
CA GLU A 104 6.45 6.62 16.25
C GLU A 104 6.22 6.83 14.76
N LEU A 105 4.99 6.54 14.33
CA LEU A 105 4.54 6.68 12.97
C LEU A 105 3.29 7.56 12.94
N THR A 106 3.30 8.56 12.07
CA THR A 106 2.15 9.41 11.82
C THR A 106 1.62 9.15 10.41
N PHE A 107 0.31 8.99 10.34
CA PHE A 107 -0.41 8.75 9.10
C PHE A 107 -1.53 9.74 8.93
N LYS A 108 -1.73 10.22 7.70
CA LYS A 108 -2.75 11.22 7.39
C LYS A 108 -3.70 10.74 6.31
N GLY A 109 -4.98 10.72 6.65
CA GLY A 109 -6.08 10.54 5.72
C GLY A 109 -6.64 11.87 5.23
N PHE A 110 -7.82 11.82 4.62
CA PHE A 110 -8.47 13.04 4.11
C PHE A 110 -8.92 13.98 5.25
N ASN A 111 -9.53 13.41 6.30
CA ASN A 111 -10.11 14.15 7.43
C ASN A 111 -9.72 13.56 8.80
N TRP A 112 -8.69 12.71 8.85
CA TRP A 112 -8.23 12.09 10.08
C TRP A 112 -6.72 11.95 10.07
N GLU A 113 -6.17 11.77 11.25
CA GLU A 113 -4.77 11.50 11.52
C GLU A 113 -4.73 10.29 12.46
N THR A 114 -3.76 9.41 12.23
CA THR A 114 -3.55 8.20 13.03
C THR A 114 -2.12 8.23 13.53
N GLU A 115 -1.93 8.09 14.82
CA GLU A 115 -0.62 7.84 15.42
C GLU A 115 -0.49 6.35 15.75
N SER A 116 0.71 5.84 15.60
CA SER A 116 1.07 4.48 15.99
C SER A 116 2.46 4.48 16.58
N TYR A 117 2.60 3.71 17.65
CA TYR A 117 3.87 3.48 18.31
C TYR A 117 4.19 1.98 18.30
N LEU A 118 5.48 1.64 18.22
CA LEU A 118 5.96 0.27 18.23
C LEU A 118 7.36 0.19 18.84
N ILE A 119 7.60 -0.82 19.67
CA ILE A 119 8.92 -1.18 20.16
C ILE A 119 9.19 -2.63 19.79
N ILE A 120 10.24 -2.89 19.00
CA ILE A 120 10.74 -4.25 18.74
C ILE A 120 12.22 -4.31 19.11
N ASN A 121 12.53 -5.16 20.10
CA ASN A 121 13.88 -5.49 20.52
C ASN A 121 13.94 -6.93 21.06
N ASP A 122 15.13 -7.42 21.39
CA ASP A 122 15.35 -8.79 21.86
C ASP A 122 14.53 -9.16 23.12
N LYS A 123 14.09 -8.18 23.92
CA LYS A 123 13.31 -8.43 25.15
C LYS A 123 11.82 -8.63 24.87
N ASN A 124 11.29 -8.03 23.80
CA ASN A 124 9.85 -8.04 23.51
C ASN A 124 9.51 -8.56 22.11
N ILE A 125 10.46 -9.15 21.37
CA ILE A 125 10.24 -9.67 20.01
C ILE A 125 9.11 -10.72 19.92
N ASN A 126 8.81 -11.40 21.02
CA ASN A 126 7.74 -12.41 21.10
C ASN A 126 6.36 -11.81 21.40
N ASP A 127 6.31 -10.56 21.84
CA ASP A 127 5.10 -9.75 22.05
C ASP A 127 5.48 -8.26 22.09
N PRO A 128 5.64 -7.62 20.92
CA PRO A 128 6.10 -6.24 20.86
C PRO A 128 5.12 -5.30 21.53
N GLU A 129 5.68 -4.36 22.29
CA GLU A 129 4.92 -3.25 22.84
C GLU A 129 4.49 -2.35 21.68
N ARG A 130 3.19 -2.09 21.59
CA ARG A 130 2.59 -1.42 20.44
C ARG A 130 1.29 -0.75 20.85
N ASP A 131 1.00 0.35 20.18
CA ASP A 131 -0.28 1.06 20.26
C ASP A 131 -0.55 1.74 18.93
N CYS A 132 -1.82 1.93 18.60
CA CYS A 132 -2.22 2.59 17.37
C CYS A 132 -3.67 3.05 17.48
N ASP A 133 -3.91 4.33 17.16
CA ASP A 133 -5.24 4.94 17.24
C ASP A 133 -6.23 4.38 16.22
N CYS A 134 -5.76 3.57 15.26
CA CYS A 134 -6.66 2.98 14.29
C CYS A 134 -7.55 1.92 14.93
N ARG A 135 -8.76 1.75 14.39
CA ARG A 135 -9.77 0.80 14.90
C ARG A 135 -9.26 -0.64 15.09
N ILE A 136 -8.26 -1.06 14.32
CA ILE A 136 -7.67 -2.41 14.43
C ILE A 136 -6.58 -2.42 15.51
N GLY A 137 -5.71 -1.42 15.49
CA GLY A 137 -4.55 -1.30 16.37
C GLY A 137 -4.90 -1.02 17.83
N ALA A 138 -5.94 -0.22 18.07
CA ALA A 138 -6.45 0.08 19.42
C ALA A 138 -6.96 -1.16 20.17
N GLU A 139 -7.22 -2.25 19.44
CA GLU A 139 -7.61 -3.55 19.97
C GLU A 139 -6.47 -4.58 19.83
N MET A 140 -5.22 -4.12 19.68
CA MET A 140 -3.99 -4.90 19.52
C MET A 140 -3.91 -5.76 18.26
N GLY A 141 -4.78 -5.52 17.28
CA GLY A 141 -4.78 -6.23 16.00
C GLY A 141 -3.60 -5.87 15.10
N PHE A 142 -3.23 -6.78 14.21
CA PHE A 142 -2.17 -6.58 13.21
C PHE A 142 -2.67 -5.69 12.07
N CYS A 143 -2.76 -4.39 12.32
CA CYS A 143 -3.14 -3.38 11.34
C CYS A 143 -2.00 -3.11 10.33
N SER A 144 -2.30 -2.42 9.22
CA SER A 144 -1.26 -2.03 8.26
C SER A 144 -0.25 -1.05 8.85
N HIS A 145 -0.64 -0.23 9.84
CA HIS A 145 0.29 0.66 10.56
C HIS A 145 1.37 -0.11 11.33
N PHE A 146 0.96 -1.15 12.06
CA PHE A 146 1.88 -2.08 12.72
C PHE A 146 2.88 -2.66 11.72
N TRP A 147 2.42 -3.11 10.56
CA TRP A 147 3.30 -3.69 9.53
C TRP A 147 4.23 -2.66 8.86
N VAL A 148 3.81 -1.40 8.71
CA VAL A 148 4.71 -0.32 8.30
C VAL A 148 5.82 -0.15 9.34
N GLY A 149 5.47 -0.09 10.63
CA GLY A 149 6.44 -0.04 11.74
C GLY A 149 7.37 -1.25 11.77
N PHE A 150 6.84 -2.45 11.57
CA PHE A 150 7.60 -3.70 11.50
C PHE A 150 8.64 -3.67 10.37
N ILE A 151 8.23 -3.27 9.16
CA ILE A 151 9.13 -3.13 8.01
C ILE A 151 10.20 -2.09 8.31
N PHE A 152 9.82 -0.95 8.90
CA PHE A 152 10.78 0.08 9.29
C PHE A 152 11.81 -0.44 10.30
N ALA A 153 11.37 -1.06 11.39
CA ALA A 153 12.25 -1.60 12.42
C ALA A 153 13.21 -2.68 11.86
N LEU A 154 12.71 -3.55 10.99
CA LEU A 154 13.53 -4.55 10.30
C LEU A 154 14.59 -3.88 9.40
N LYS A 155 14.20 -2.86 8.63
CA LYS A 155 15.11 -2.11 7.74
C LYS A 155 16.12 -1.25 8.51
N ASN A 156 15.77 -0.81 9.72
CA ASN A 156 16.68 -0.10 10.63
C ASN A 156 17.64 -1.06 11.37
N GLY A 157 17.42 -2.37 11.27
CA GLY A 157 18.25 -3.38 11.92
C GLY A 157 17.94 -3.59 13.41
N PHE A 158 16.76 -3.18 13.87
CA PHE A 158 16.35 -3.32 15.28
C PHE A 158 16.11 -4.78 15.71
N PHE A 159 15.87 -5.67 14.74
CA PHE A 159 15.80 -7.12 14.93
C PHE A 159 16.10 -7.82 13.60
N LYS A 160 16.35 -9.13 13.62
CA LYS A 160 16.43 -9.95 12.40
C LYS A 160 15.13 -10.70 12.21
N LEU A 161 14.73 -10.89 10.96
CA LEU A 161 13.52 -11.64 10.64
C LEU A 161 13.53 -13.07 11.20
N THR A 162 14.70 -13.70 11.30
CA THR A 162 14.88 -15.03 11.89
C THR A 162 14.55 -15.09 13.39
N ASP A 163 14.60 -13.95 14.06
CA ASP A 163 14.34 -13.85 15.50
C ASP A 163 12.83 -13.66 15.76
N TRP A 164 12.05 -13.32 14.73
CA TRP A 164 10.61 -13.12 14.82
C TRP A 164 9.85 -14.43 15.02
N ASN A 165 9.03 -14.49 16.08
CA ASN A 165 8.27 -15.70 16.40
C ASN A 165 6.82 -15.45 16.85
N LEU A 166 6.37 -14.20 16.92
CA LEU A 166 4.99 -13.88 17.31
C LEU A 166 3.99 -14.40 16.26
N THR A 167 4.28 -14.17 14.98
CA THR A 167 3.35 -14.47 13.87
C THR A 167 4.08 -15.07 12.67
N PHE A 168 3.36 -15.88 11.90
CA PHE A 168 3.76 -16.32 10.56
C PHE A 168 4.20 -15.14 9.68
N ILE A 169 5.36 -15.29 9.02
CA ILE A 169 5.80 -14.41 7.95
C ILE A 169 5.77 -15.18 6.62
N PRO A 170 5.15 -14.63 5.56
CA PRO A 170 5.16 -15.26 4.24
C PRO A 170 6.59 -15.48 3.71
N GLU A 171 6.84 -16.62 3.06
CA GLU A 171 8.18 -16.95 2.51
C GLU A 171 8.71 -15.90 1.51
N ASN A 172 7.80 -15.21 0.80
CA ASN A 172 8.16 -14.14 -0.14
C ASN A 172 8.20 -12.74 0.50
N PHE A 173 8.16 -12.63 1.83
CA PHE A 173 8.16 -11.34 2.50
C PHE A 173 9.43 -10.53 2.21
N GLU A 174 10.62 -11.14 2.35
CA GLU A 174 11.89 -10.44 2.14
C GLU A 174 12.02 -9.89 0.71
N SER A 175 11.61 -10.67 -0.30
CA SER A 175 11.64 -10.21 -1.69
C SER A 175 10.65 -9.08 -1.95
N LYS A 176 9.47 -9.10 -1.31
CA LYS A 176 8.47 -8.01 -1.42
C LYS A 176 8.97 -6.68 -0.86
N ILE A 177 9.79 -6.70 0.18
CA ILE A 177 10.30 -5.47 0.82
C ILE A 177 11.72 -5.12 0.38
N GLN A 178 12.32 -5.88 -0.53
CA GLN A 178 13.73 -5.72 -0.91
C GLN A 178 14.03 -4.31 -1.43
N SER A 179 13.17 -3.78 -2.28
CA SER A 179 13.27 -2.44 -2.88
C SER A 179 12.89 -1.30 -1.94
N ILE A 180 12.33 -1.61 -0.77
CA ILE A 180 11.96 -0.61 0.24
C ILE A 180 13.19 -0.22 1.04
N ASN A 181 13.55 1.06 1.00
CA ASN A 181 14.67 1.63 1.75
C ASN A 181 14.21 2.75 2.67
N ILE A 182 15.01 2.99 3.71
CA ILE A 182 14.84 4.16 4.57
C ILE A 182 15.61 5.32 3.94
N SER A 183 14.91 6.43 3.69
CA SER A 183 15.54 7.71 3.32
C SER A 183 15.36 8.72 4.45
N SER A 184 16.37 9.56 4.65
CA SER A 184 16.29 10.73 5.53
C SER A 184 15.51 11.84 4.84
N SER A 185 14.55 12.49 5.52
CA SER A 185 14.09 13.80 5.08
C SER A 185 15.15 14.84 5.41
N ASP A 186 15.47 15.68 4.43
CA ASP A 186 16.33 16.83 4.62
C ASP A 186 15.67 17.77 5.67
N ASP A 187 16.42 18.05 6.73
CA ASP A 187 16.18 19.01 7.83
C ASP A 187 15.23 18.67 8.99
N SER A 188 14.34 17.66 8.93
CA SER A 188 13.40 17.35 10.06
C SER A 188 13.81 16.18 10.97
N GLY A 189 14.84 15.40 10.59
CA GLY A 189 15.21 14.18 11.32
C GLY A 189 14.18 13.04 11.20
N GLU A 190 13.18 13.20 10.33
CA GLU A 190 12.15 12.19 10.07
C GLU A 190 12.61 11.20 9.00
N ALA A 191 12.31 9.94 9.21
CA ALA A 191 12.58 8.90 8.24
C ALA A 191 11.39 8.72 7.30
N LYS A 192 11.66 8.31 6.07
CA LYS A 192 10.67 7.88 5.09
C LYS A 192 10.99 6.47 4.61
N LEU A 193 9.95 5.65 4.44
CA LEU A 193 10.05 4.39 3.70
C LEU A 193 9.74 4.66 2.24
N VAL A 194 10.64 4.24 1.36
CA VAL A 194 10.53 4.46 -0.08
C VAL A 194 10.79 3.16 -0.82
N ASP A 195 9.79 2.68 -1.55
CA ASP A 195 9.94 1.57 -2.48
C ASP A 195 10.49 2.08 -3.81
N GLN A 196 11.78 1.84 -4.04
CA GLN A 196 12.47 2.30 -5.24
C GLN A 196 12.02 1.62 -6.52
N SER A 197 11.32 0.49 -6.42
CA SER A 197 10.74 -0.22 -7.56
C SER A 197 9.32 0.23 -7.89
N SER A 198 8.70 1.03 -7.00
CA SER A 198 7.31 1.46 -7.18
C SER A 198 7.20 2.53 -8.27
N ASP A 199 6.10 2.47 -9.03
CA ASP A 199 5.77 3.52 -10.00
C ASP A 199 5.72 4.91 -9.32
N ASP A 200 5.23 5.01 -8.08
CA ASP A 200 5.19 6.28 -7.33
C ASP A 200 6.58 6.90 -7.16
N TYR A 201 7.58 6.11 -6.74
CA TYR A 201 8.97 6.57 -6.65
C TYR A 201 9.52 7.01 -8.00
N LEU A 202 9.27 6.23 -9.05
CA LEU A 202 9.71 6.55 -10.40
C LEU A 202 9.03 7.83 -10.92
N PHE A 203 7.78 8.08 -10.55
CA PHE A 203 7.07 9.30 -10.89
C PHE A 203 7.62 10.54 -10.19
N GLN A 204 8.11 10.43 -8.95
CA GLN A 204 8.70 11.59 -8.24
C GLN A 204 9.85 12.22 -9.02
N LYS A 205 10.67 11.42 -9.72
CA LYS A 205 11.78 11.91 -10.57
C LYS A 205 11.28 12.88 -11.65
N PHE A 206 10.06 12.67 -12.14
CA PHE A 206 9.50 13.40 -13.28
C PHE A 206 8.28 14.26 -12.90
N LEU A 207 7.93 14.34 -11.62
CA LEU A 207 6.76 15.06 -11.17
C LEU A 207 6.87 16.53 -11.56
N ASP A 208 5.79 17.07 -12.11
CA ASP A 208 5.69 18.43 -12.63
C ASP A 208 6.58 18.76 -13.84
N GLN A 209 7.35 17.79 -14.35
CA GLN A 209 8.24 17.96 -15.51
C GLN A 209 7.56 17.55 -16.82
N SER A 210 8.11 18.07 -17.92
CA SER A 210 7.75 17.58 -19.24
C SER A 210 8.50 16.29 -19.55
N ILE A 211 7.75 15.27 -19.97
CA ILE A 211 8.27 13.93 -20.28
C ILE A 211 7.92 13.53 -21.71
N THR A 212 8.62 12.50 -22.17
CA THR A 212 8.22 11.70 -23.33
C THR A 212 7.81 10.31 -22.86
N VAL A 213 6.64 9.86 -23.30
CA VAL A 213 6.26 8.44 -23.29
C VAL A 213 6.72 7.85 -24.61
N HIS A 214 7.79 7.05 -24.57
CA HIS A 214 8.44 6.48 -25.74
C HIS A 214 7.66 5.31 -26.33
N GLU A 215 7.04 4.51 -25.45
CA GLU A 215 6.15 3.41 -25.81
C GLU A 215 5.18 3.17 -24.67
N ALA A 216 3.92 2.92 -24.99
CA ALA A 216 2.88 2.51 -24.07
C ALA A 216 1.76 1.81 -24.85
N GLU A 217 1.06 0.88 -24.23
CA GLU A 217 -0.14 0.26 -24.80
C GLU A 217 -1.40 0.83 -24.15
N VAL A 218 -2.36 1.27 -24.96
CA VAL A 218 -3.66 1.73 -24.48
C VAL A 218 -4.46 0.54 -23.97
N VAL A 219 -4.89 0.57 -22.71
CA VAL A 219 -5.74 -0.46 -22.11
C VAL A 219 -7.21 -0.06 -22.20
N LYS A 220 -7.49 1.20 -21.90
CA LYS A 220 -8.86 1.72 -21.81
C LYS A 220 -8.87 3.21 -22.11
N ILE A 221 -9.97 3.68 -22.69
CA ILE A 221 -10.28 5.10 -22.85
C ILE A 221 -11.67 5.34 -22.29
N GLU A 222 -11.81 6.30 -21.39
CA GLU A 222 -13.08 6.72 -20.82
C GLU A 222 -13.35 8.18 -21.12
N GLU A 223 -14.55 8.50 -21.60
CA GLU A 223 -15.01 9.88 -21.68
C GLU A 223 -15.32 10.42 -20.28
N LYS A 224 -14.96 11.67 -20.05
CA LYS A 224 -15.20 12.41 -18.82
C LYS A 224 -15.68 13.81 -19.14
N GLU A 225 -16.71 14.22 -18.42
CA GLU A 225 -17.23 15.58 -18.42
C GLU A 225 -16.77 16.29 -17.15
N GLN A 226 -16.33 17.53 -17.30
CA GLN A 226 -16.02 18.40 -16.18
C GLN A 226 -16.70 19.75 -16.38
N VAL A 227 -17.60 20.10 -15.45
CA VAL A 227 -18.23 21.41 -15.39
C VAL A 227 -17.44 22.29 -14.43
N PHE A 228 -16.88 23.39 -14.93
CA PHE A 228 -16.19 24.38 -14.11
C PHE A 228 -16.65 25.78 -14.50
N GLN A 229 -17.21 26.53 -13.55
CA GLN A 229 -17.74 27.89 -13.78
C GLN A 229 -18.67 27.96 -15.03
N GLU A 230 -19.65 27.06 -15.09
CA GLU A 230 -20.65 26.96 -16.18
C GLU A 230 -20.08 26.57 -17.56
N ARG A 231 -18.79 26.26 -17.66
CA ARG A 231 -18.19 25.69 -18.87
C ARG A 231 -18.05 24.19 -18.72
N GLU A 232 -18.70 23.47 -19.62
CA GLU A 232 -18.54 22.04 -19.78
C GLU A 232 -17.30 21.76 -20.64
N THR A 233 -16.42 20.90 -20.13
CA THR A 233 -15.24 20.44 -20.86
C THR A 233 -15.28 18.92 -20.94
N ILE A 234 -15.34 18.40 -22.16
CA ILE A 234 -15.21 16.97 -22.44
C ILE A 234 -13.72 16.65 -22.61
N TYR A 235 -13.27 15.59 -21.95
CA TYR A 235 -11.94 15.02 -22.13
C TYR A 235 -11.99 13.52 -21.99
N TYR A 236 -10.95 12.86 -22.47
CA TYR A 236 -10.81 11.41 -22.40
C TYR A 236 -9.67 11.04 -21.45
N LEU A 237 -9.93 10.08 -20.57
CA LEU A 237 -8.95 9.49 -19.67
C LEU A 237 -8.49 8.16 -20.26
N GLY A 238 -7.24 8.12 -20.73
CA GLY A 238 -6.59 6.91 -21.21
C GLY A 238 -5.84 6.21 -20.09
N SER A 239 -6.03 4.90 -19.95
CA SER A 239 -5.20 4.02 -19.11
C SER A 239 -4.17 3.33 -19.99
N LEU A 240 -2.90 3.42 -19.61
CA LEU A 240 -1.77 2.86 -20.32
C LEU A 240 -1.11 1.77 -19.49
N LYS A 241 -0.57 0.74 -20.15
CA LYS A 241 0.31 -0.26 -19.54
C LYS A 241 1.66 -0.37 -20.25
N ASN A 242 2.63 -1.02 -19.59
CA ASN A 242 3.98 -1.28 -20.12
C ASN A 242 4.65 0.01 -20.62
N VAL A 243 4.65 1.04 -19.78
CA VAL A 243 5.01 2.39 -20.22
C VAL A 243 6.51 2.62 -20.06
N ARG A 244 7.15 3.01 -21.16
CA ARG A 244 8.53 3.49 -21.20
C ARG A 244 8.51 5.02 -21.21
N LEU A 245 8.97 5.66 -20.14
CA LEU A 245 8.99 7.13 -20.04
C LEU A 245 10.36 7.67 -19.67
N GLY A 246 10.66 8.87 -20.11
CA GLY A 246 11.90 9.58 -19.79
C GLY A 246 11.75 11.09 -19.96
N PRO A 247 12.86 11.84 -19.83
CA PRO A 247 12.87 13.28 -20.11
C PRO A 247 12.32 13.60 -21.48
N LYS A 248 11.77 14.81 -21.63
CA LYS A 248 11.23 15.25 -22.92
C LYS A 248 12.34 15.31 -23.98
N ILE A 249 12.22 14.48 -25.00
CA ILE A 249 13.10 14.50 -26.18
C ILE A 249 12.44 15.24 -27.34
N GLN A 250 13.26 15.85 -28.20
CA GLN A 250 12.80 16.47 -29.44
C GLN A 250 12.88 15.51 -30.63
N LYS A 251 13.90 14.64 -30.68
CA LYS A 251 14.08 13.63 -31.73
C LYS A 251 14.33 12.26 -31.11
N LYS A 252 13.91 11.18 -31.80
CA LYS A 252 14.11 9.79 -31.32
C LYS A 252 15.58 9.44 -31.07
N GLY A 253 16.53 10.06 -31.78
CA GLY A 253 17.96 9.85 -31.60
C GLY A 253 18.55 10.51 -30.35
N ASP A 254 17.80 11.37 -29.66
CA ASP A 254 18.21 12.01 -28.41
C ASP A 254 17.86 11.15 -27.19
N LEU A 255 17.35 9.92 -27.42
CA LEU A 255 16.99 9.00 -26.36
C LEU A 255 18.24 8.46 -25.68
N ASP A 256 18.43 8.81 -24.42
CA ASP A 256 19.33 8.09 -23.53
C ASP A 256 18.52 7.00 -22.79
N ASP A 257 18.72 5.74 -23.20
CA ASP A 257 18.05 4.59 -22.57
C ASP A 257 18.37 4.47 -21.07
N ALA A 258 19.47 5.07 -20.57
CA ALA A 258 19.81 5.09 -19.15
C ALA A 258 18.86 5.98 -18.32
N GLU A 259 18.20 6.96 -18.95
CA GLU A 259 17.28 7.87 -18.28
C GLU A 259 15.81 7.41 -18.37
N VAL A 260 15.55 6.38 -19.16
CA VAL A 260 14.22 5.78 -19.35
C VAL A 260 13.87 4.87 -18.19
N VAL A 261 12.67 5.05 -17.65
CA VAL A 261 12.10 4.16 -16.65
C VAL A 261 10.94 3.38 -17.25
N ASN A 262 10.78 2.13 -16.79
CA ASN A 262 9.64 1.29 -17.13
C ASN A 262 8.69 1.34 -15.94
N ILE A 263 7.43 1.71 -16.19
CA ILE A 263 6.36 1.68 -15.20
C ILE A 263 5.24 0.77 -15.68
N GLN A 264 4.50 0.20 -14.75
CA GLN A 264 3.42 -0.72 -15.10
C GLN A 264 2.22 0.02 -15.66
N ASP A 265 1.74 1.05 -14.96
CA ASP A 265 0.51 1.75 -15.30
C ASP A 265 0.69 3.28 -15.31
N LEU A 266 0.06 3.96 -16.29
CA LEU A 266 0.02 5.43 -16.35
C LEU A 266 -1.32 5.92 -16.89
N ALA A 267 -1.86 6.98 -16.31
CA ALA A 267 -2.98 7.68 -16.90
C ALA A 267 -2.52 8.78 -17.87
N MET A 268 -3.31 9.02 -18.92
CA MET A 268 -3.14 10.17 -19.80
C MET A 268 -4.46 10.93 -19.97
N ARG A 269 -4.40 12.26 -19.99
CA ARG A 269 -5.55 13.12 -20.32
C ARG A 269 -5.46 13.55 -21.78
N ILE A 270 -6.44 13.11 -22.57
CA ILE A 270 -6.57 13.45 -23.99
C ILE A 270 -7.70 14.48 -24.14
N SER A 271 -7.45 15.55 -24.88
CA SER A 271 -8.52 16.51 -25.23
C SER A 271 -9.49 15.89 -26.23
N GLU A 272 -10.76 16.28 -26.20
CA GLU A 272 -11.77 15.85 -27.17
C GLU A 272 -11.30 15.96 -28.62
N LYS A 273 -10.72 17.11 -29.00
CA LYS A 273 -10.15 17.34 -30.34
C LYS A 273 -9.16 16.25 -30.74
N LEU A 274 -8.17 15.97 -29.88
CA LEU A 274 -7.11 14.99 -30.17
C LEU A 274 -7.66 13.56 -30.28
N GLN A 275 -8.65 13.21 -29.44
CA GLN A 275 -9.31 11.91 -29.53
C GLN A 275 -10.16 11.80 -30.81
N GLY A 276 -10.86 12.86 -31.21
CA GLY A 276 -11.61 12.89 -32.47
C GLY A 276 -10.72 12.74 -33.71
N GLU A 277 -9.50 13.29 -33.68
CA GLU A 277 -8.54 13.19 -34.78
C GLU A 277 -7.89 11.79 -34.89
N LEU A 278 -7.52 11.18 -33.76
CA LEU A 278 -6.75 9.92 -33.75
C LEU A 278 -7.62 8.68 -33.58
N THR A 279 -8.78 8.81 -32.93
CA THR A 279 -9.69 7.71 -32.59
C THR A 279 -8.95 6.54 -31.93
N LEU A 280 -8.15 6.81 -30.89
CA LEU A 280 -7.38 5.80 -30.18
C LEU A 280 -8.28 4.70 -29.61
N LYS A 281 -7.77 3.46 -29.58
CA LYS A 281 -8.49 2.27 -29.11
C LYS A 281 -7.61 1.41 -28.19
N PRO A 282 -8.23 0.58 -27.33
CA PRO A 282 -7.51 -0.45 -26.61
C PRO A 282 -6.66 -1.32 -27.55
N GLY A 283 -5.41 -1.57 -27.17
CA GLY A 283 -4.40 -2.29 -27.94
C GLY A 283 -3.48 -1.40 -28.77
N ASP A 284 -3.81 -0.13 -28.99
CA ASP A 284 -2.93 0.79 -29.71
C ASP A 284 -1.63 1.02 -28.93
N LYS A 285 -0.50 0.87 -29.63
CA LYS A 285 0.80 1.29 -29.12
C LYS A 285 1.02 2.75 -29.45
N ILE A 286 1.44 3.56 -28.48
CA ILE A 286 1.54 5.00 -28.66
C ILE A 286 2.82 5.61 -28.10
N THR A 287 3.20 6.76 -28.66
CA THR A 287 4.23 7.67 -28.12
C THR A 287 3.73 9.10 -28.13
N PHE A 288 4.06 9.86 -27.09
CA PHE A 288 3.66 11.26 -26.97
C PHE A 288 4.51 12.03 -25.97
N ASN A 289 4.40 13.35 -26.03
CA ASN A 289 4.97 14.27 -25.06
C ASN A 289 3.87 14.89 -24.22
N GLY A 290 4.16 15.15 -22.95
CA GLY A 290 3.27 15.88 -22.05
C GLY A 290 3.93 16.24 -20.74
N THR A 291 3.15 16.67 -19.77
CA THR A 291 3.63 17.01 -18.41
C THR A 291 3.06 16.01 -17.42
N LEU A 292 3.92 15.33 -16.68
CA LEU A 292 3.48 14.41 -15.61
C LEU A 292 3.02 15.24 -14.41
N LYS A 293 1.81 14.99 -13.92
CA LYS A 293 1.21 15.65 -12.77
C LYS A 293 0.56 14.63 -11.86
N ARG A 294 0.55 14.88 -10.55
CA ARG A 294 -0.37 14.21 -9.63
C ARG A 294 -1.71 14.94 -9.66
N ASP A 295 -2.76 14.26 -10.10
CA ASP A 295 -4.11 14.83 -10.10
C ASP A 295 -4.73 14.66 -8.71
N ASN A 296 -4.96 15.78 -8.03
CA ASN A 296 -5.49 15.75 -6.66
C ASN A 296 -6.94 15.25 -6.59
N PHE A 297 -7.73 15.42 -7.67
CA PHE A 297 -9.12 15.01 -7.70
C PHE A 297 -9.25 13.51 -7.98
N LEU A 298 -8.51 13.02 -8.97
CA LEU A 298 -8.49 11.61 -9.34
C LEU A 298 -7.52 10.76 -8.49
N LYS A 299 -6.68 11.40 -7.67
CA LYS A 299 -5.64 10.78 -6.82
C LYS A 299 -4.70 9.84 -7.59
N LEU A 300 -4.33 10.21 -8.81
CA LEU A 300 -3.45 9.41 -9.68
C LEU A 300 -2.39 10.26 -10.37
N TYR A 301 -1.32 9.64 -10.85
CA TYR A 301 -0.36 10.29 -11.75
C TYR A 301 -0.90 10.25 -13.18
N ILE A 302 -0.90 11.41 -13.82
CA ILE A 302 -1.45 11.59 -15.14
C ILE A 302 -0.57 12.49 -15.99
N VAL A 303 -0.42 12.13 -17.26
CA VAL A 303 0.20 13.02 -18.23
C VAL A 303 -0.86 13.96 -18.81
N LYS A 304 -0.64 15.26 -18.63
CA LYS A 304 -1.48 16.34 -19.16
C LYS A 304 -0.75 17.13 -20.24
N ASN A 305 -1.45 18.08 -20.86
CA ASN A 305 -0.89 18.98 -21.90
C ASN A 305 -0.34 18.24 -23.13
N ILE A 306 -0.95 17.11 -23.47
CA ILE A 306 -0.58 16.32 -24.64
C ILE A 306 -1.07 17.03 -25.89
N ARG A 307 -0.15 17.40 -26.78
CA ARG A 307 -0.47 18.13 -28.03
C ARG A 307 -0.53 17.24 -29.26
N LYS A 308 0.14 16.09 -29.21
CA LYS A 308 0.24 15.13 -30.31
C LYS A 308 0.51 13.75 -29.73
N ILE A 309 -0.15 12.75 -30.29
CA ILE A 309 0.11 11.32 -30.04
C ILE A 309 0.43 10.68 -31.39
N THR A 310 1.38 9.76 -31.42
CA THR A 310 1.71 8.95 -32.59
C THR A 310 1.43 7.50 -32.25
N ILE A 311 0.65 6.82 -33.08
CA ILE A 311 0.45 5.37 -32.99
C ILE A 311 1.67 4.71 -33.64
N ILE A 312 2.25 3.70 -32.98
CA ILE A 312 3.50 3.01 -33.38
C ILE A 312 3.21 1.60 -33.85
#